data_AF-A0A2V9XF25-F1
#
_entry.id   AF-A0A2V9XF25-F1
#
_cell.length_a   1.000
_cell.length_b   1.000
_cell.length_c   1.000
_cell.angle_alpha   90.00
_cell.angle_beta   90.00
_cell.angle_gamma   90.00
#
_symmetry.space_group_name_H-M   'P 1'
#
loop_
_entity.id
_entity.type
_entity.pdbx_description
1 polymer ?
#
loop_
_entity_poly.entity_id
_entity_poly.type
_entity_poly.pdbx_seq_one_letter_code
_entity_poly.pdbx_strand_id
1 'polypeptide(L)'
;MQRKYSEAVKVLESVLAIDPEDLQAHYNLMLCYNGLGDETKAKEHQARYLRFKADEAAQAITGPYRQLNPEDNNERQAIHEHVSVPLEVSKTGRSAEQSSARVRSAASLGASR
;
A
#
# COMPACT_ATOMS: atom_id res chain seq x y z
N MET A 1 37.98 -11.02 -19.78
CA MET A 1 36.95 -10.52 -18.86
C MET A 1 37.55 -10.41 -17.48
N GLN A 2 37.72 -9.19 -16.95
CA GLN A 2 38.39 -8.97 -15.66
C GLN A 2 37.43 -9.34 -14.53
N ARG A 3 37.77 -10.38 -13.77
CA ARG A 3 37.05 -10.79 -12.56
C ARG A 3 37.37 -9.82 -11.42
N LYS A 4 36.75 -8.63 -11.45
CA LYS A 4 36.87 -7.60 -10.41
C LYS A 4 35.98 -7.91 -9.21
N TYR A 5 36.01 -9.15 -8.71
CA TYR A 5 35.16 -9.57 -7.60
C TYR A 5 35.41 -8.77 -6.32
N SER A 6 36.67 -8.39 -6.06
CA SER A 6 37.03 -7.56 -4.92
C SER A 6 36.46 -6.14 -4.98
N GLU A 7 36.36 -5.54 -6.17
CA GLU A 7 35.71 -4.23 -6.34
C GLU A 7 34.19 -4.37 -6.21
N ALA A 8 33.61 -5.42 -6.80
CA ALA A 8 32.18 -5.69 -6.71
C ALA A 8 31.73 -5.91 -5.26
N VAL A 9 32.50 -6.65 -4.46
CA VAL A 9 32.22 -6.86 -3.03
C VAL A 9 32.10 -5.53 -2.29
N LYS A 10 33.03 -4.59 -2.50
CA LYS A 10 32.98 -3.27 -1.82
C LYS A 10 31.71 -2.49 -2.15
N VAL A 11 31.30 -2.50 -3.42
CA VAL A 11 30.08 -1.80 -3.84
C VAL A 11 28.85 -2.48 -3.24
N LEU A 12 28.77 -3.80 -3.29
CA LEU A 12 27.64 -4.55 -2.77
C LEU A 12 27.54 -4.45 -1.23
N GLU A 13 28.66 -4.39 -0.52
CA GLU A 13 28.68 -4.11 0.92
C GLU A 13 28.14 -2.71 1.23
N SER A 14 28.38 -1.72 0.37
CA SER A 14 27.76 -0.38 0.53
C SER A 14 26.25 -0.38 0.29
N VAL A 15 25.75 -1.25 -0.60
CA VAL A 15 24.31 -1.46 -0.80
C VAL A 15 23.70 -2.05 0.47
N LEU A 16 24.33 -3.08 1.04
CA LEU A 16 23.88 -3.70 2.28
C LEU A 16 23.97 -2.78 3.51
N ALA A 17 24.80 -1.74 3.47
CA ALA A 17 24.83 -0.72 4.51
C ALA A 17 23.61 0.21 4.47
N ILE A 18 22.96 0.34 3.31
CA ILE A 18 21.73 1.11 3.12
C ILE A 18 20.51 0.23 3.34
N ASP A 19 20.47 -0.92 2.66
CA ASP A 19 19.43 -1.95 2.78
C ASP A 19 20.06 -3.30 3.12
N PRO A 20 20.08 -3.68 4.41
CA PRO A 20 20.63 -4.96 4.84
C PRO A 20 19.89 -6.19 4.32
N GLU A 21 18.70 -6.03 3.74
CA GLU A 21 17.84 -7.12 3.27
C GLU A 21 17.82 -7.24 1.74
N ASP A 22 18.59 -6.40 1.03
CA ASP A 22 18.59 -6.37 -0.43
C ASP A 22 18.97 -7.74 -1.02
N LEU A 23 17.97 -8.33 -1.68
CA LEU A 23 17.99 -9.70 -2.13
C LEU A 23 18.99 -9.88 -3.29
N GLN A 24 19.13 -8.86 -4.15
CA GLN A 24 20.09 -8.87 -5.25
C GLN A 24 21.53 -8.75 -4.76
N ALA A 25 21.78 -7.91 -3.76
CA ALA A 25 23.10 -7.70 -3.19
C ALA A 25 23.61 -8.98 -2.52
N HIS A 26 22.78 -9.67 -1.74
CA HIS A 26 23.13 -10.97 -1.17
C HIS A 26 23.41 -12.05 -2.22
N TYR A 27 22.61 -12.11 -3.29
CA TYR A 27 22.87 -13.04 -4.40
C TYR A 27 24.21 -12.76 -5.09
N ASN A 28 24.48 -11.50 -5.41
CA ASN A 28 25.71 -11.10 -6.08
C ASN A 28 26.95 -11.25 -5.20
N LEU A 29 26.85 -10.99 -3.89
CA LEU A 29 27.95 -11.23 -2.94
C LEU A 29 28.27 -12.71 -2.81
N MET A 30 27.26 -13.58 -2.76
CA MET A 30 27.47 -15.03 -2.79
C MET A 30 28.29 -15.44 -4.03
N LEU A 31 27.93 -14.96 -5.22
CA LEU A 31 28.66 -15.26 -6.46
C LEU A 31 30.08 -14.69 -6.45
N CYS A 32 30.27 -13.46 -5.95
CA CYS A 32 31.58 -12.83 -5.86
C CYS A 32 32.50 -13.57 -4.89
N TYR A 33 32.00 -13.96 -3.71
CA TYR A 33 32.77 -14.70 -2.72
C TYR A 33 33.09 -16.13 -3.19
N ASN A 34 32.17 -16.81 -3.90
CA ASN A 34 32.47 -18.06 -4.60
C ASN A 34 33.59 -17.87 -5.64
N GLY A 35 33.54 -16.78 -6.42
CA GLY A 35 34.58 -16.43 -7.40
C GLY A 35 35.94 -16.08 -6.79
N LEU A 36 35.96 -15.69 -5.51
CA LEU A 36 37.16 -15.40 -4.72
C LEU A 36 37.66 -16.60 -3.90
N GLY A 37 36.88 -17.68 -3.83
CA GLY A 37 37.20 -18.88 -3.03
C GLY A 37 36.87 -18.76 -1.52
N ASP A 38 36.15 -17.72 -1.10
CA ASP A 38 35.70 -17.56 0.28
C ASP A 38 34.32 -18.23 0.44
N GLU A 39 34.34 -19.55 0.64
CA GLU A 39 33.11 -20.34 0.80
C GLU A 39 32.31 -19.96 2.04
N THR A 40 32.97 -19.50 3.09
CA THR A 40 32.32 -19.16 4.36
C THR A 40 31.38 -17.97 4.16
N LYS A 41 31.90 -16.89 3.57
CA LYS A 41 31.09 -15.71 3.25
C LYS A 41 30.06 -15.98 2.16
N ALA A 42 30.38 -16.82 1.19
CA ALA A 42 29.42 -17.22 0.16
C ALA A 42 28.20 -17.93 0.78
N LYS A 43 28.42 -18.88 1.70
CA LYS A 43 27.36 -19.58 2.43
C LYS A 43 26.54 -18.65 3.32
N GLU A 44 27.18 -17.68 3.97
CA GLU A 44 26.51 -16.67 4.79
C GLU A 44 25.53 -15.84 3.95
N HIS A 45 25.99 -15.29 2.82
CA HIS A 45 25.14 -14.50 1.93
C HIS A 45 24.08 -15.34 1.22
N GLN A 46 24.35 -16.61 0.93
CA GLN A 46 23.35 -17.55 0.43
C GLN A 46 22.23 -17.79 1.45
N ALA A 47 22.56 -17.96 2.73
CA ALA A 47 21.58 -18.15 3.79
C ALA A 47 20.68 -16.92 3.94
N ARG A 48 21.26 -15.71 3.90
CA ARG A 48 20.50 -14.45 3.90
C ARG A 48 19.59 -14.31 2.67
N TYR A 49 20.12 -14.56 1.47
CA TYR A 49 19.33 -14.57 0.23
C TYR A 49 18.11 -15.48 0.33
N LEU A 50 18.29 -16.71 0.81
CA LEU A 50 17.20 -17.67 0.97
C LEU A 50 16.17 -17.22 2.02
N ARG A 51 16.64 -16.63 3.12
CA ARG A 51 15.77 -16.08 4.17
C ARG A 51 14.87 -14.97 3.62
N PHE A 52 15.45 -13.95 2.99
CA PHE A 52 14.69 -12.81 2.48
C PHE A 52 13.80 -13.17 1.29
N LYS A 53 14.24 -14.10 0.44
CA LYS A 53 13.40 -14.67 -0.62
C LYS A 53 12.19 -15.44 -0.09
N ALA A 54 12.35 -16.16 1.03
CA ALA A 54 11.24 -16.84 1.68
C ALA A 54 10.25 -15.84 2.33
N ASP A 55 10.76 -14.69 2.80
CA ASP A 55 9.92 -13.64 3.42
C ASP A 55 9.08 -12.87 2.37
N GLU A 56 9.61 -12.64 1.16
CA GLU A 56 8.80 -12.14 0.03
C GLU A 56 7.63 -13.10 -0.30
N ALA A 57 7.86 -14.41 -0.09
CA ALA A 57 6.85 -15.45 -0.22
C ALA A 57 5.98 -15.66 1.04
N ALA A 58 6.14 -14.86 2.11
CA ALA A 58 5.36 -14.95 3.36
C ALA A 58 3.84 -14.74 3.17
N GLN A 59 3.39 -14.51 1.93
CA GLN A 59 2.00 -14.71 1.50
C GLN A 59 1.39 -16.03 2.03
N ALA A 60 2.22 -17.08 2.19
CA ALA A 60 1.79 -18.37 2.72
C ALA A 60 1.21 -18.30 4.15
N ILE A 61 1.71 -17.42 5.03
CA ILE A 61 1.28 -17.33 6.44
C ILE A 61 -0.17 -16.85 6.52
N THR A 62 -0.53 -15.87 5.70
CA THR A 62 -1.88 -15.29 5.67
C THR A 62 -2.89 -16.13 4.87
N GLY A 63 -2.48 -17.25 4.27
CA GLY A 63 -3.34 -18.09 3.43
C GLY A 63 -4.63 -18.53 4.13
N PRO A 64 -4.56 -19.20 5.31
CA PRO A 64 -5.75 -19.62 6.05
C PRO A 64 -6.66 -18.46 6.47
N TYR A 65 -6.09 -17.32 6.88
CA TYR A 65 -6.86 -16.12 7.24
C TYR A 65 -7.64 -15.57 6.04
N ARG A 66 -7.01 -15.53 4.85
CA ARG A 66 -7.63 -15.02 3.61
C ARG A 66 -8.76 -15.90 3.10
N GLN A 67 -8.69 -17.21 3.31
CA GLN A 67 -9.78 -18.12 2.94
C GLN A 67 -11.05 -17.85 3.76
N LEU A 68 -10.88 -17.40 5.01
CA LEU A 68 -11.99 -17.08 5.92
C LEU A 68 -12.50 -15.64 5.79
N ASN A 69 -11.71 -14.73 5.20
CA ASN A 69 -12.04 -13.31 5.06
C ASN A 69 -11.94 -12.88 3.57
N PRO A 70 -12.99 -13.13 2.78
CA PRO A 70 -12.98 -12.85 1.34
C PRO A 70 -12.79 -11.38 0.98
N GLU A 71 -13.30 -10.46 1.81
CA GLU A 71 -13.18 -9.02 1.58
C GLU A 71 -11.74 -8.53 1.76
N ASP A 72 -11.07 -8.88 2.87
CA ASP A 72 -9.65 -8.58 3.07
C ASP A 72 -8.74 -9.17 1.98
N ASN A 73 -9.12 -10.34 1.44
CA ASN A 73 -8.42 -10.95 0.32
C ASN A 73 -8.66 -10.21 -1.00
N ASN A 74 -9.86 -9.65 -1.19
CA ASN A 74 -10.19 -8.80 -2.33
C ASN A 74 -9.41 -7.47 -2.26
N GLU A 75 -9.36 -6.83 -1.08
CA GLU A 75 -8.63 -5.58 -0.83
C GLU A 75 -7.14 -5.64 -1.11
N ARG A 76 -6.55 -6.84 -1.02
CA ARG A 76 -5.13 -7.05 -1.30
C ARG A 76 -4.82 -7.05 -2.80
N GLN A 77 -5.79 -7.34 -3.67
CA GLN A 77 -5.52 -7.44 -5.10
C GLN A 77 -5.23 -6.05 -5.65
N ALA A 78 -4.22 -5.93 -6.52
CA ALA A 78 -3.85 -4.63 -7.10
C ALA A 78 -4.98 -4.02 -7.96
N ILE A 79 -5.92 -4.85 -8.41
CA ILE A 79 -7.11 -4.45 -9.16
C ILE A 79 -8.30 -5.18 -8.52
N HIS A 80 -9.22 -4.42 -7.91
CA HIS A 80 -10.46 -4.90 -7.33
C HIS A 80 -11.56 -3.84 -7.40
N GLU A 81 -12.81 -4.29 -7.27
CA GLU A 81 -13.99 -3.43 -7.37
C GLU A 81 -14.64 -3.21 -6.00
N HIS A 82 -15.13 -1.99 -5.79
CA HIS A 82 -15.86 -1.57 -4.59
C HIS A 82 -17.28 -1.18 -4.98
N VAL A 83 -18.28 -1.89 -4.44
CA VAL A 83 -19.68 -1.51 -4.62
C VAL A 83 -20.06 -0.54 -3.52
N SER A 84 -20.27 0.73 -3.87
CA SER A 84 -20.80 1.73 -2.93
C SER A 84 -22.29 1.53 -2.72
N VAL A 85 -22.74 1.51 -1.46
CA VAL A 85 -24.16 1.53 -1.11
C VAL A 85 -24.65 2.98 -1.02
N PRO A 86 -25.82 3.33 -1.58
CA PRO A 86 -26.38 4.67 -1.40
C PRO A 86 -26.55 5.00 0.08
N LEU A 87 -26.06 6.17 0.50
CA LEU A 87 -26.32 6.70 1.84
C LEU A 87 -27.81 7.06 1.95
N GLU A 88 -28.56 6.31 2.77
CA GLU A 88 -29.90 6.68 3.21
C GLU A 88 -29.81 8.01 3.98
N VAL A 89 -30.19 9.12 3.34
CA VAL A 89 -30.31 10.41 4.00
C VAL A 89 -31.47 10.32 4.98
N SER A 90 -31.17 10.04 6.25
CA SER A 90 -32.18 10.09 7.32
C SER A 90 -32.81 11.49 7.31
N LYS A 91 -34.11 11.57 7.03
CA LYS A 91 -34.89 12.82 7.03
C LYS A 91 -35.12 13.33 8.44
N THR A 92 -34.05 13.59 9.19
CA THR A 92 -34.14 14.09 10.56
C THR A 92 -33.33 15.38 10.69
N GLY A 93 -33.98 16.49 10.32
CA GLY A 93 -33.69 17.81 10.89
C GLY A 93 -33.02 18.81 9.96
N ARG A 94 -33.82 19.66 9.31
CA ARG A 94 -33.99 21.09 9.64
C ARG A 94 -34.74 21.79 8.50
N SER A 95 -36.04 22.01 8.72
CA SER A 95 -36.83 22.98 7.97
C SER A 95 -36.37 24.38 8.39
N ALA A 96 -35.44 24.95 7.63
CA ALA A 96 -35.09 26.36 7.73
C ALA A 96 -34.96 26.90 6.30
N GLU A 97 -36.08 27.32 5.73
CA GLU A 97 -36.19 28.51 4.86
C GLU A 97 -37.57 28.52 4.20
N GLN A 98 -38.47 29.34 4.74
CA GLN A 98 -39.49 30.04 3.97
C GLN A 98 -40.17 31.07 4.87
N SER A 99 -39.60 32.28 4.91
CA SER A 99 -40.30 33.50 5.31
C SER A 99 -39.53 34.70 4.76
N SER A 100 -39.60 34.89 3.44
CA SER A 100 -39.30 36.18 2.83
C SER A 100 -40.56 37.06 2.92
N ALA A 101 -40.33 38.28 3.37
CA ALA A 101 -41.29 39.16 3.99
C ALA A 101 -42.31 39.78 3.02
N ARG A 102 -43.51 39.93 3.56
CA ARG A 102 -44.63 40.74 3.09
C ARG A 102 -44.22 42.22 2.97
N VAL A 103 -44.28 42.79 1.78
CA VAL A 103 -44.36 44.25 1.58
C VAL A 103 -45.72 44.61 1.00
N ARG A 104 -46.37 45.55 1.67
CA ARG A 104 -47.76 45.99 1.53
C ARG A 104 -47.94 46.87 0.28
N SER A 105 -49.13 46.86 -0.31
CA SER A 105 -49.71 48.05 -0.93
C SER A 105 -51.19 48.16 -0.59
N ALA A 106 -51.58 49.32 -0.10
CA ALA A 106 -52.92 49.69 0.34
C ALA A 106 -53.50 50.69 -0.66
N ALA A 107 -54.75 50.48 -1.08
CA ALA A 107 -55.63 51.46 -1.69
C ALA A 107 -57.07 51.00 -1.36
N SER A 108 -57.66 51.49 -0.27
CA SER A 108 -58.42 52.75 -0.12
C SER A 108 -59.88 52.62 -0.56
N LEU A 109 -60.73 52.89 0.43
CA LEU A 109 -62.18 52.95 0.53
C LEU A 109 -62.96 53.57 -0.66
N GLY A 110 -64.20 53.09 -0.83
CA GLY A 110 -65.33 53.83 -1.41
C GLY A 110 -66.58 52.93 -1.37
N ALA A 111 -67.43 53.01 -0.35
CA ALA A 111 -68.54 53.95 -0.15
C ALA A 111 -69.89 53.37 -0.62
N SER A 112 -70.83 53.37 0.33
CA SER A 112 -72.20 52.86 0.30
C SER A 112 -73.09 53.45 -0.79
N ARG A 113 -74.04 52.65 -1.30
CA ARG A 113 -75.49 52.93 -1.28
C ARG A 113 -76.29 51.68 -1.65
#